data_AF-R5A1Q4-F1
#
_entry.id   AF-R5A1Q4-F1
#
_cell.length_a   1.000
_cell.length_b   1.000
_cell.length_c   1.000
_cell.angle_alpha   90.00
_cell.angle_beta   90.00
_cell.angle_gamma   90.00
#
_symmetry.space_group_name_H-M   'P 1'
#
loop_
_entity.id
_entity.type
_entity.pdbx_description
1 polymer ?
#
loop_
_entity_poly.entity_id
_entity_poly.type
_entity_poly.pdbx_seq_one_letter_code
_entity_poly.pdbx_strand_id
1 'polypeptide(L)'
;MVRDHLKLTSLLEALVRATFPPRQVPVTNESSPLELGKFVRLLRKDWKLAVFVAFVADEPGPRDVDSLVALFDRIADLGLDRAWSFASFIDGKKIRPLLEKHETNIKVMKELVELVIEYRIEDPAVTEEEAMTKLRAHLETRPVGPEGW
;
A
#
# COMPACT_ATOMS: atom_id res chain seq x y z
N MET A 1 -17.21 -14.59 -31.54
CA MET A 1 -15.78 -14.54 -31.17
C MET A 1 -15.33 -13.13 -30.76
N VAL A 2 -15.19 -12.14 -31.67
CA VAL A 2 -14.78 -10.76 -31.31
C VAL A 2 -15.79 -10.05 -30.39
N ARG A 3 -17.09 -10.24 -30.64
CA ARG A 3 -18.18 -9.65 -29.84
C ARG A 3 -18.27 -10.21 -28.40
N ASP A 4 -17.83 -11.46 -28.21
CA ASP A 4 -17.80 -12.13 -26.92
C ASP A 4 -16.58 -11.69 -26.10
N HIS A 5 -15.44 -11.43 -26.77
CA HIS A 5 -14.25 -10.85 -26.15
C HIS A 5 -14.55 -9.44 -25.62
N LEU A 6 -15.19 -8.57 -26.40
CA LEU A 6 -15.57 -7.21 -25.98
C LEU A 6 -16.50 -7.19 -24.75
N LYS A 7 -17.46 -8.13 -24.68
CA LYS A 7 -18.36 -8.27 -23.52
C LYS A 7 -17.62 -8.70 -22.26
N LEU A 8 -16.68 -9.64 -22.40
CA LEU A 8 -15.82 -10.08 -21.30
C LEU A 8 -14.98 -8.92 -20.75
N THR A 9 -14.39 -8.10 -21.62
CA THR A 9 -13.62 -6.91 -21.21
C THR A 9 -14.48 -5.92 -20.43
N SER A 10 -15.70 -5.62 -20.88
CA SER A 10 -16.61 -4.69 -20.20
C SER A 10 -17.10 -5.18 -18.84
N LEU A 11 -17.31 -6.50 -18.67
CA LEU A 11 -17.74 -7.09 -17.41
C LEU A 11 -16.59 -7.15 -16.39
N LEU A 12 -15.38 -7.47 -16.85
CA LEU A 12 -14.17 -7.43 -16.02
C LEU A 12 -13.87 -6.00 -15.55
N GLU A 13 -13.96 -5.04 -16.45
CA GLU A 13 -13.79 -3.62 -16.13
C GLU A 13 -14.82 -3.13 -15.11
N ALA A 14 -16.11 -3.46 -15.29
CA ALA A 14 -17.16 -3.10 -14.35
C ALA A 14 -16.98 -3.77 -12.98
N LEU A 15 -16.61 -5.05 -12.95
CA LEU A 15 -16.33 -5.78 -11.71
C LEU A 15 -15.15 -5.16 -10.96
N VAL A 16 -14.08 -4.77 -11.66
CA VAL A 16 -12.90 -4.16 -11.04
C VAL A 16 -13.18 -2.74 -10.58
N ARG A 17 -13.89 -1.90 -11.35
CA ARG A 17 -14.32 -0.57 -10.87
C ARG A 17 -15.20 -0.66 -9.62
N ALA A 18 -15.99 -1.73 -9.49
CA ALA A 18 -16.80 -2.01 -8.30
C ALA A 18 -15.97 -2.59 -7.13
N THR A 19 -14.88 -3.31 -7.41
CA THR A 19 -14.04 -3.99 -6.40
C THR A 19 -12.87 -3.12 -5.93
N PHE A 20 -12.40 -2.22 -6.78
CA PHE A 20 -11.25 -1.35 -6.57
C PHE A 20 -11.68 0.09 -6.92
N PRO A 21 -11.90 0.96 -5.92
CA PRO A 21 -12.42 2.29 -6.17
C PRO A 21 -11.45 3.08 -7.06
N PRO A 22 -11.93 3.71 -8.15
CA PRO A 22 -11.11 4.55 -9.01
C PRO A 22 -10.74 5.80 -8.21
N ARG A 23 -9.47 5.88 -7.77
CA ARG A 23 -8.74 7.05 -7.24
C ARG A 23 -7.87 6.60 -6.08
N GLN A 24 -6.77 5.94 -6.38
CA GLN A 24 -5.53 6.16 -5.62
C GLN A 24 -4.41 6.26 -6.66
N VAL A 25 -3.61 7.32 -6.54
CA VAL A 25 -2.55 7.80 -7.43
C VAL A 25 -1.95 6.71 -8.32
N PRO A 26 -1.79 6.93 -9.64
CA PRO A 26 -1.18 5.92 -10.51
C PRO A 26 0.25 5.72 -10.03
N VAL A 27 0.52 4.58 -9.39
CA VAL A 27 1.90 4.17 -9.17
C VAL A 27 2.50 3.89 -10.54
N THR A 28 3.67 4.45 -10.78
CA THR A 28 4.40 4.28 -12.02
C THR A 28 5.73 3.61 -11.72
N ASN A 29 6.48 3.29 -12.78
CA ASN A 29 7.83 2.80 -12.64
C ASN A 29 8.80 3.84 -12.03
N GLU A 30 8.36 5.07 -11.75
CA GLU A 30 9.14 6.11 -11.08
C GLU A 30 8.78 6.28 -9.59
N SER A 31 7.66 5.69 -9.14
CA SER A 31 7.21 5.81 -7.75
C SER A 31 8.25 5.28 -6.75
N SER A 32 8.30 5.83 -5.55
CA SER A 32 9.19 5.36 -4.49
C SER A 32 8.86 3.92 -4.05
N PRO A 33 9.82 3.17 -3.45
CA PRO A 33 9.54 1.84 -2.90
C PRO A 33 8.39 1.84 -1.89
N LEU A 34 8.26 2.90 -1.09
CA LEU A 34 7.17 3.07 -0.13
C LEU A 34 5.81 3.16 -0.83
N GLU A 35 5.70 3.97 -1.89
CA GLU A 35 4.46 4.11 -2.67
C GLU A 35 4.08 2.77 -3.34
N LEU A 36 5.04 2.07 -3.92
CA LEU A 36 4.83 0.75 -4.52
C LEU A 36 4.38 -0.29 -3.48
N GLY A 37 5.02 -0.32 -2.32
CA GLY A 37 4.68 -1.25 -1.25
C GLY A 37 3.31 -0.97 -0.65
N LYS A 38 2.96 0.30 -0.42
CA LYS A 38 1.61 0.73 0.02
C LYS A 38 0.54 0.31 -0.99
N PHE A 39 0.83 0.50 -2.27
CA PHE A 39 -0.07 0.12 -3.34
C PHE A 39 -0.35 -1.39 -3.36
N VAL A 40 0.70 -2.22 -3.31
CA VAL A 40 0.54 -3.68 -3.22
C VAL A 40 -0.25 -4.08 -1.96
N ARG A 41 0.01 -3.43 -0.81
CA ARG A 41 -0.72 -3.70 0.44
C ARG A 41 -2.20 -3.38 0.35
N LEU A 42 -2.55 -2.23 -0.23
CA LEU A 42 -3.92 -1.80 -0.42
C LEU A 42 -4.71 -2.81 -1.25
N LEU A 43 -4.14 -3.26 -2.36
CA LEU A 43 -4.79 -4.15 -3.32
C LEU A 43 -4.65 -5.65 -2.99
N ARG A 44 -3.86 -5.96 -1.96
CA ARG A 44 -3.65 -7.31 -1.43
C ARG A 44 -3.13 -8.28 -2.49
N LYS A 45 -3.52 -9.56 -2.38
CA LYS A 45 -3.14 -10.63 -3.31
C LYS A 45 -3.53 -10.37 -4.77
N ASP A 46 -4.51 -9.49 -5.01
CA ASP A 46 -5.10 -9.26 -6.33
C ASP A 46 -4.49 -8.03 -7.04
N TRP A 47 -3.40 -7.46 -6.50
CA TRP A 47 -2.81 -6.22 -6.99
C TRP A 47 -2.42 -6.24 -8.46
N LYS A 48 -1.86 -7.35 -8.98
CA LYS A 48 -1.49 -7.47 -10.40
C LYS A 48 -2.70 -7.36 -11.32
N LEU A 49 -3.79 -8.02 -10.94
CA LEU A 49 -5.05 -7.98 -11.69
C LEU A 49 -5.66 -6.57 -11.65
N ALA A 50 -5.62 -5.92 -10.49
CA ALA A 50 -6.10 -4.56 -10.34
C ALA A 50 -5.30 -3.55 -11.20
N VAL A 51 -3.96 -3.65 -11.22
CA VAL A 51 -3.10 -2.83 -12.11
C VAL A 51 -3.41 -3.10 -13.57
N PHE A 52 -3.47 -4.38 -13.97
CA PHE A 52 -3.74 -4.76 -15.36
C PHE A 52 -5.07 -4.20 -15.83
N VAL A 53 -6.11 -4.28 -15.01
CA VAL A 53 -7.44 -3.78 -15.41
C VAL A 53 -7.49 -2.26 -15.40
N ALA A 54 -6.81 -1.58 -14.47
CA ALA A 54 -6.65 -0.12 -14.53
C ALA A 54 -5.94 0.31 -15.83
N PHE A 55 -4.85 -0.37 -16.19
CA PHE A 55 -4.12 -0.15 -17.44
C PHE A 55 -4.98 -0.39 -18.70
N VAL A 56 -5.91 -1.36 -18.65
CA VAL A 56 -6.84 -1.63 -19.77
C VAL A 56 -8.00 -0.61 -19.82
N ALA A 57 -8.42 -0.08 -18.68
CA ALA A 57 -9.59 0.79 -18.51
C ALA A 57 -9.30 2.29 -18.74
N ASP A 58 -8.07 2.75 -18.48
CA ASP A 58 -7.67 4.15 -18.74
C ASP A 58 -7.43 4.39 -20.25
N GLU A 59 -8.51 4.80 -20.93
CA GLU A 59 -8.61 5.59 -22.19
C GLU A 59 -7.85 5.18 -23.49
N PRO A 60 -8.30 5.64 -24.67
CA PRO A 60 -7.88 5.11 -25.98
C PRO A 60 -6.54 5.70 -26.41
N GLY A 61 -5.45 5.23 -25.83
CA GLY A 61 -4.08 5.50 -26.24
C GLY A 61 -3.32 4.23 -26.63
N PRO A 62 -2.13 4.35 -27.24
CA PRO A 62 -1.23 3.21 -27.39
C PRO A 62 -0.90 2.66 -26.00
N ARG A 63 -1.32 1.42 -25.75
CA ARG A 63 -1.05 0.69 -24.51
C ARG A 63 0.42 0.31 -24.48
N ASP A 64 1.20 1.00 -23.65
CA ASP A 64 2.61 0.66 -23.45
C ASP A 64 2.73 -0.51 -22.47
N VAL A 65 2.67 -1.72 -23.04
CA VAL A 65 2.81 -2.97 -22.29
C VAL A 65 4.20 -3.08 -21.65
N ASP A 66 5.24 -2.52 -22.27
CA ASP A 66 6.60 -2.58 -21.74
C ASP A 66 6.71 -1.79 -20.43
N SER A 67 6.05 -0.63 -20.34
CA SER A 67 5.94 0.12 -19.08
C SER A 67 5.23 -0.66 -17.96
N LEU A 68 4.20 -1.45 -18.31
CA LEU A 68 3.49 -2.29 -17.33
C LEU A 68 4.38 -3.46 -16.85
N VAL A 69 5.11 -4.10 -17.76
CA VAL A 69 6.06 -5.17 -17.42
C VAL A 69 7.19 -4.61 -16.54
N ALA A 70 7.77 -3.46 -16.91
CA ALA A 70 8.81 -2.80 -16.12
C ALA A 70 8.36 -2.48 -14.69
N LEU A 71 7.11 -2.04 -14.51
CA LEU A 71 6.53 -1.82 -13.19
C LEU A 71 6.44 -3.12 -12.37
N PHE A 72 5.98 -4.21 -12.98
CA PHE A 72 5.89 -5.51 -12.31
C PHE A 72 7.25 -6.08 -11.92
N ASP A 73 8.23 -5.99 -12.82
CA ASP A 73 9.59 -6.44 -12.58
C ASP A 73 10.23 -5.62 -11.46
N ARG A 74 10.07 -4.29 -11.48
CA ARG A 74 10.57 -3.43 -10.40
C ARG A 74 9.97 -3.76 -9.03
N ILE A 75 8.66 -4.02 -8.96
CA ILE A 75 8.01 -4.44 -7.69
C ILE A 75 8.58 -5.78 -7.21
N ALA A 76 8.86 -6.70 -8.12
CA ALA A 76 9.47 -8.00 -7.79
C ALA A 76 10.92 -7.86 -7.32
N ASP A 77 11.73 -7.05 -8.01
CA ASP A 77 13.15 -6.80 -7.69
C ASP A 77 13.31 -6.12 -6.33
N LEU A 78 12.37 -5.25 -5.95
CA LEU A 78 12.30 -4.64 -4.62
C LEU A 78 11.77 -5.59 -3.54
N GLY A 79 11.37 -6.82 -3.89
CA GLY A 79 10.79 -7.79 -2.94
C GLY A 79 9.38 -7.42 -2.46
N LEU A 80 8.69 -6.52 -3.15
CA LEU A 80 7.40 -5.95 -2.75
C LEU A 80 6.19 -6.74 -3.27
N ASP A 81 6.37 -7.75 -4.12
CA ASP A 81 5.30 -8.59 -4.70
C ASP A 81 4.33 -9.17 -3.64
N ARG A 82 4.84 -9.38 -2.42
CA ARG A 82 4.09 -9.89 -1.26
C ARG A 82 3.95 -8.89 -0.12
N ALA A 83 4.11 -7.59 -0.36
CA ALA A 83 4.03 -6.56 0.68
C ALA A 83 2.71 -6.60 1.47
N TRP A 84 1.62 -7.06 0.85
CA TRP A 84 0.32 -7.29 1.50
C TRP A 84 0.35 -8.29 2.67
N SER A 85 1.34 -9.19 2.68
CA SER A 85 1.54 -10.17 3.75
C SER A 85 2.52 -9.71 4.82
N PHE A 86 3.16 -8.55 4.64
CA PHE A 86 4.11 -8.04 5.64
C PHE A 86 3.38 -7.79 6.95
N ALA A 87 3.96 -8.33 8.01
CA ALA A 87 3.54 -8.13 9.38
C ALA A 87 4.49 -7.14 10.07
N SER A 88 4.02 -6.51 11.14
CA SER A 88 4.92 -5.73 11.99
C SER A 88 6.01 -6.64 12.53
N PHE A 89 7.26 -6.21 12.36
CA PHE A 89 8.42 -6.88 12.95
C PHE A 89 8.64 -6.48 14.41
N ILE A 90 7.82 -5.58 14.94
CA ILE A 90 7.81 -5.16 16.34
C ILE A 90 6.57 -5.75 17.02
N ASP A 91 6.75 -6.34 18.20
CA ASP A 91 5.64 -6.79 19.04
C ASP A 91 4.80 -5.58 19.50
N GLY A 92 3.48 -5.65 19.31
CA GLY A 92 2.54 -4.62 19.78
C GLY A 92 2.66 -4.32 21.28
N LYS A 93 3.11 -5.28 22.10
CA LYS A 93 3.40 -5.03 23.52
C LYS A 93 4.50 -3.99 23.74
N LYS A 94 5.44 -3.85 22.81
CA LYS A 94 6.49 -2.82 22.85
C LYS A 94 6.00 -1.45 22.37
N ILE A 95 4.98 -1.43 21.51
CA ILE A 95 4.34 -0.20 21.01
C ILE A 95 3.39 0.38 22.07
N ARG A 96 2.68 -0.47 22.83
CA ARG A 96 1.66 -0.05 23.80
C ARG A 96 2.14 1.01 24.82
N PRO A 97 3.33 0.92 25.43
CA PRO A 97 3.84 1.95 26.35
C PRO A 97 3.97 3.34 25.71
N LEU A 98 4.15 3.43 24.39
CA LEU A 98 4.20 4.72 23.69
C LEU A 98 2.84 5.44 23.70
N LEU A 99 1.75 4.69 23.88
CA LEU A 99 0.38 5.19 23.86
C LEU A 99 -0.15 5.63 25.23
N GLU A 100 0.60 5.42 26.31
CA GLU A 100 0.15 5.74 27.68
C GLU A 100 -0.18 7.23 27.86
N LYS A 101 0.42 8.11 27.06
CA LYS A 101 0.13 9.55 27.04
C LYS A 101 -1.03 9.96 26.10
N HIS A 102 -1.52 9.06 25.25
CA HIS A 102 -2.42 9.38 24.13
C HIS A 102 -3.82 8.76 24.24
N GLU A 103 -4.19 8.27 25.42
CA GLU A 103 -5.38 7.43 25.64
C GLU A 103 -5.29 6.13 24.80
N THR A 104 -5.73 5.00 25.32
CA THR A 104 -5.49 3.71 24.63
C THR A 104 -6.48 3.55 23.46
N ASN A 105 -6.24 4.26 22.37
CA ASN A 105 -7.08 4.25 21.18
C ASN A 105 -6.63 3.13 20.22
N ILE A 106 -7.50 2.14 20.02
CA ILE A 106 -7.28 1.01 19.11
C ILE A 106 -6.94 1.48 17.69
N LYS A 107 -7.50 2.61 17.24
CA LYS A 107 -7.18 3.19 15.92
C LYS A 107 -5.73 3.63 15.83
N VAL A 108 -5.23 4.35 16.84
CA VAL A 108 -3.83 4.79 16.89
C VAL A 108 -2.89 3.60 16.96
N MET A 109 -3.22 2.57 17.73
CA MET A 109 -2.43 1.33 17.76
C MET A 109 -2.33 0.68 16.37
N LYS A 110 -3.45 0.60 15.64
CA LYS A 110 -3.47 0.05 14.28
C LYS A 110 -2.63 0.89 13.32
N GLU A 111 -2.69 2.23 13.43
CA GLU A 111 -1.87 3.14 12.63
C GLU A 111 -0.38 2.98 12.91
N LEU A 112 0.03 2.88 14.18
CA LEU A 112 1.43 2.69 14.54
C LEU A 112 1.97 1.34 14.03
N VAL A 113 1.16 0.27 14.13
CA VAL A 113 1.51 -1.04 13.57
C VAL A 113 1.70 -0.97 12.06
N GLU A 114 0.83 -0.24 11.35
CA GLU A 114 0.98 -0.04 9.90
C GLU A 114 2.23 0.78 9.58
N LEU A 115 2.51 1.83 10.34
CA LEU A 115 3.70 2.67 10.17
C LEU A 115 5.01 1.89 10.34
N VAL A 116 5.05 0.93 11.27
CA VAL A 116 6.19 0.01 11.41
C VAL A 116 6.40 -0.82 10.14
N ILE A 117 5.31 -1.30 9.53
CA ILE A 117 5.40 -2.05 8.29
C ILE A 117 5.89 -1.14 7.16
N GLU A 118 5.42 0.10 7.10
CA GLU A 118 5.88 1.11 6.16
C GLU A 118 7.39 1.38 6.29
N TYR A 119 7.93 1.47 7.50
CA TYR A 119 9.37 1.62 7.70
C TYR A 119 10.17 0.43 7.16
N ARG A 120 9.63 -0.80 7.28
CA ARG A 120 10.27 -1.99 6.69
C ARG A 120 10.21 -2.00 5.17
N ILE A 121 9.15 -1.44 4.59
CA ILE A 121 9.01 -1.30 3.13
C ILE A 121 10.01 -0.27 2.61
N GLU A 122 10.13 0.86 3.29
CA GLU A 122 11.06 1.94 2.92
C GLU A 122 12.51 1.51 3.09
N ASP A 123 12.83 0.81 4.18
CA ASP A 123 14.15 0.28 4.48
C ASP A 123 14.05 -1.15 5.03
N PRO A 124 14.36 -2.18 4.20
CA PRO A 124 14.36 -3.58 4.64
C PRO A 124 15.34 -3.87 5.77
N ALA A 125 16.37 -3.05 5.99
CA ALA A 125 17.37 -3.22 7.02
C ALA A 125 17.02 -2.51 8.33
N VAL A 126 15.91 -1.75 8.38
CA VAL A 126 15.52 -0.99 9.58
C VAL A 126 15.46 -1.88 10.81
N THR A 127 16.10 -1.40 11.87
CA THR A 127 16.16 -2.09 13.15
C THR A 127 14.91 -1.80 14.00
N GLU A 128 14.67 -2.63 15.01
CA GLU A 128 13.59 -2.37 15.98
C GLU A 128 13.80 -1.04 16.71
N GLU A 129 15.04 -0.71 17.09
CA GLU A 129 15.38 0.51 17.82
C GLU A 129 15.14 1.77 16.99
N GLU A 130 15.55 1.76 15.71
CA GLU A 130 15.30 2.88 14.79
C GLU A 130 13.81 3.09 14.55
N ALA A 131 13.05 2.00 14.34
CA ALA A 131 11.62 2.09 14.12
C ALA A 131 10.88 2.58 15.38
N MET A 132 11.27 2.12 16.58
CA MET A 132 10.73 2.65 17.85
C MET A 132 11.05 4.13 18.04
N THR A 133 12.23 4.59 17.62
CA THR A 133 12.62 6.01 17.64
C THR A 133 11.76 6.83 16.68
N LYS A 134 11.59 6.36 15.44
CA LYS A 134 10.70 6.99 14.45
C LYS A 134 9.24 7.04 14.92
N LEU A 135 8.73 5.97 15.55
CA LEU A 135 7.38 5.95 16.13
C LEU A 135 7.19 7.00 17.23
N ARG A 136 8.17 7.17 18.13
CA ARG A 136 8.12 8.21 19.17
C ARG A 136 8.07 9.60 18.57
N ALA A 137 8.95 9.88 17.61
CA ALA A 137 8.96 11.15 16.90
C ALA A 137 7.62 11.41 16.18
N HIS A 138 7.02 10.38 15.56
CA HIS A 138 5.70 10.49 14.93
C HIS A 138 4.62 10.88 15.94
N LEU A 139 4.60 10.26 17.12
CA LEU A 139 3.63 10.57 18.17
C LEU A 139 3.81 11.97 18.77
N GLU A 140 5.04 12.44 18.91
CA GLU A 140 5.34 13.80 19.42
C GLU A 140 4.84 14.90 18.48
N THR A 141 4.78 14.63 17.17
CA THR A 141 4.22 15.59 16.19
C THR A 141 2.69 15.60 16.15
N ARG A 142 2.01 14.67 16.82
CA ARG A 142 0.55 14.61 16.83
C ARG A 142 -0.02 15.55 17.92
N PRO A 143 -1.08 16.32 17.60
CA PRO A 143 -1.75 17.14 18.61
C PRO A 143 -2.33 16.25 19.71
N VAL A 144 -1.98 16.53 20.96
CA VAL A 144 -2.52 15.87 22.14
C VAL A 144 -3.77 16.65 22.57
N GLY A 145 -4.97 16.19 22.19
CA GLY A 145 -6.20 16.82 22.64
C GLY A 145 -7.49 16.26 22.01
N PRO A 146 -8.65 16.48 22.66
CA PRO A 146 -9.94 15.93 22.24
C PRO A 146 -10.53 16.56 20.97
N GLU A 147 -10.00 17.69 20.49
CA GLU A 147 -10.56 18.43 19.35
C GLU A 147 -9.85 18.18 18.00
N GLY A 148 -8.87 17.27 17.97
CA GLY A 148 -8.19 16.84 16.75
C GLY A 148 -8.70 15.53 16.15
N TRP A 149 -9.84 15.02 16.62
CA TRP A 149 -10.35 13.67 16.32
C TRP A 149 -11.85 13.64 16.02
#